data_AF-A0A1E3LU95-F1
#
_entry.id   AF-A0A1E3LU95-F1
#
_cell.length_a   1.000
_cell.length_b   1.000
_cell.length_c   1.000
_cell.angle_alpha   90.00
_cell.angle_beta   90.00
_cell.angle_gamma   90.00
#
_symmetry.space_group_name_H-M   'P 1'
#
loop_
_entity.id
_entity.type
_entity.pdbx_description
1 polymer ?
#
loop_
_entity_poly.entity_id
_entity_poly.type
_entity_poly.pdbx_seq_one_letter_code
_entity_poly.pdbx_strand_id
1 'polypeptide(L)'
;MTGRSVRIDPRNDAARRDLADVRLADRVFAPHYAAPVDYVLAAPAPLLESRGTDAAPLAQLDTGDRFEVLELSAGIAWGRAPALGLVGYVAADRLKPLS
;
A
#
# COMPACT_ATOMS: atom_id res chain seq x y z
N MET A 1 -3.33 -31.29 3.80
CA MET A 1 -2.36 -30.31 4.32
C MET A 1 -3.12 -29.06 4.75
N THR A 2 -3.37 -28.88 6.05
CA THR A 2 -3.99 -27.67 6.57
C THR A 2 -2.91 -26.59 6.71
N GLY A 3 -2.73 -25.80 5.65
CA GLY A 3 -1.90 -24.60 5.71
C GLY A 3 -2.47 -23.68 6.79
N ARG A 4 -1.66 -23.39 7.81
CA ARG A 4 -2.02 -22.49 8.90
C ARG A 4 -2.14 -21.10 8.31
N SER A 5 -3.34 -20.69 7.88
CA SER A 5 -3.57 -19.34 7.39
C SER A 5 -3.13 -18.37 8.48
N VAL A 6 -2.00 -17.71 8.25
CA VAL A 6 -1.59 -16.57 9.06
C VAL A 6 -2.72 -15.55 8.94
N ARG A 7 -3.21 -15.03 10.07
CA ARG A 7 -4.19 -13.94 10.04
C ARG A 7 -3.50 -12.74 9.38
N ILE A 8 -3.92 -12.42 8.18
CA ILE A 8 -3.49 -11.23 7.45
C ILE A 8 -4.26 -10.04 8.00
N ASP A 9 -3.53 -9.02 8.44
CA ASP A 9 -4.10 -7.74 8.78
C ASP A 9 -3.94 -6.80 7.58
N PRO A 10 -5.01 -6.49 6.83
CA PRO A 10 -4.92 -5.67 5.62
C PRO A 10 -4.43 -4.24 5.87
N ARG A 11 -4.36 -3.80 7.15
CA ARG A 11 -3.76 -2.52 7.52
C ARG A 11 -2.24 -2.55 7.56
N ASN A 12 -1.63 -3.72 7.69
CA ASN A 12 -0.18 -3.87 7.90
C ASN A 12 0.49 -4.74 6.83
N ASP A 13 -0.25 -5.75 6.35
CA ASP A 13 0.15 -6.67 5.31
C ASP A 13 -0.39 -6.17 3.97
N ALA A 14 0.49 -5.86 3.03
CA ALA A 14 0.13 -5.38 1.69
C ALA A 14 -0.45 -6.53 0.85
N ALA A 15 -1.66 -6.96 1.21
CA ALA A 15 -2.39 -8.03 0.55
C ALA A 15 -3.89 -7.70 0.48
N ARG A 16 -4.42 -7.76 -0.73
CA ARG A 16 -5.84 -7.72 -1.06
C ARG A 16 -6.23 -8.98 -1.87
N ARG A 17 -7.51 -9.17 -2.15
CA ARG A 17 -8.03 -10.41 -2.77
C ARG A 17 -7.36 -10.77 -4.11
N ASP A 18 -6.94 -9.77 -4.88
CA ASP A 18 -6.40 -9.90 -6.23
C ASP A 18 -4.89 -9.65 -6.34
N LEU A 19 -4.29 -8.93 -5.37
CA LEU A 19 -2.90 -8.48 -5.42
C LEU A 19 -2.26 -8.58 -4.03
N ALA A 20 -1.04 -9.08 -3.96
CA ALA A 20 -0.23 -9.02 -2.76
C ALA A 20 1.20 -8.58 -3.06
N ASP A 21 1.88 -8.11 -2.03
CA ASP A 21 3.33 -7.95 -2.05
C ASP A 21 4.01 -9.29 -2.25
N VAL A 22 4.99 -9.35 -3.16
CA VAL A 22 5.80 -10.57 -3.40
C VAL A 22 6.51 -11.05 -2.14
N ARG A 23 6.80 -10.14 -1.19
CA ARG A 23 7.37 -10.44 0.13
C ARG A 23 6.44 -11.31 1.01
N LEU A 24 5.16 -11.42 0.68
CA LEU A 24 4.16 -12.21 1.39
C LEU A 24 3.84 -13.56 0.71
N ALA A 25 4.51 -13.92 -0.38
CA ALA A 25 4.19 -15.11 -1.16
C ALA A 25 4.35 -16.44 -0.41
N ASP A 26 5.12 -16.46 0.69
CA ASP A 26 5.26 -17.61 1.59
C ASP A 26 4.07 -17.78 2.56
N ARG A 27 3.22 -16.76 2.70
CA ARG A 27 2.17 -16.67 3.74
C ARG A 27 0.77 -16.38 3.20
N VAL A 28 0.67 -15.72 2.05
CA VAL A 28 -0.57 -15.28 1.42
C VAL A 28 -0.68 -15.89 0.05
N PHE A 29 -1.86 -16.41 -0.30
CA PHE A 29 -2.20 -16.81 -1.66
C PHE A 29 -2.96 -15.66 -2.35
N ALA A 30 -2.38 -15.08 -3.40
CA ALA A 30 -3.02 -14.07 -4.24
C ALA A 30 -2.87 -14.45 -5.73
N PRO A 31 -3.84 -14.09 -6.59
CA PRO A 31 -3.72 -14.30 -8.04
C PRO A 31 -2.51 -13.59 -8.65
N HIS A 32 -2.13 -12.44 -8.10
CA HIS A 32 -0.99 -11.65 -8.56
C HIS A 32 -0.12 -11.20 -7.38
N TYR A 33 1.19 -11.17 -7.64
CA TYR A 33 2.18 -10.59 -6.74
C TYR A 33 2.91 -9.45 -7.42
N ALA A 34 3.16 -8.37 -6.69
CA ALA A 34 3.97 -7.25 -7.15
C ALA A 34 5.18 -7.04 -6.24
N ALA A 35 6.32 -6.72 -6.85
CA ALA A 35 7.43 -6.12 -6.13
C ALA A 35 7.11 -4.63 -5.92
N PRO A 36 7.26 -4.08 -4.70
CA PRO A 36 7.02 -2.67 -4.44
C PRO A 36 8.03 -1.79 -5.18
N VAL A 37 7.55 -0.63 -5.66
CA VAL A 37 8.39 0.42 -6.25
C VAL A 37 8.43 1.63 -5.31
N ASP A 38 9.61 2.17 -5.05
CA ASP A 38 9.78 3.28 -4.13
C ASP A 38 9.41 4.63 -4.73
N TYR A 39 8.51 5.31 -4.04
CA TYR A 39 8.14 6.69 -4.26
C TYR A 39 8.37 7.49 -2.99
N VAL A 40 8.35 8.81 -3.13
CA VAL A 40 8.30 9.75 -2.01
C VAL A 40 7.13 10.72 -2.18
N LEU A 41 6.58 11.19 -1.07
CA LEU A 41 5.56 12.23 -1.07
C LEU A 41 6.17 13.54 -1.59
N ALA A 42 5.61 14.08 -2.66
CA ALA A 42 5.93 15.39 -3.22
C ALA A 42 5.20 16.53 -2.50
N ALA A 43 4.09 16.22 -1.83
CA ALA A 43 3.31 17.12 -0.99
C ALA A 43 2.58 16.30 0.09
N PRO A 44 2.17 16.90 1.23
CA PRO A 44 1.46 16.16 2.27
C PRO A 44 0.15 15.58 1.76
N ALA A 45 -0.20 14.38 2.22
CA ALA A 45 -1.38 13.66 1.78
C ALA A 45 -1.90 12.71 2.88
N PRO A 46 -3.21 12.49 2.97
CA PRO A 46 -3.74 11.45 3.83
C PRO A 46 -3.43 10.07 3.24
N LEU A 47 -3.08 9.12 4.11
CA LEU A 47 -3.14 7.70 3.80
C LEU A 47 -4.56 7.21 4.09
N LEU A 48 -5.26 6.72 3.08
CA LEU A 48 -6.66 6.33 3.16
C LEU A 48 -6.83 4.81 3.28
N GLU A 49 -7.88 4.37 3.97
CA GLU A 49 -8.18 2.93 4.12
C GLU A 49 -8.78 2.28 2.86
N SER A 50 -9.37 3.09 1.96
CA SER A 50 -9.98 2.62 0.72
C SER A 50 -9.86 3.68 -0.40
N ARG A 51 -10.24 3.32 -1.63
CA ARG A 51 -10.19 4.22 -2.80
C ARG A 51 -11.32 5.26 -2.86
N GLY A 52 -12.30 5.17 -1.95
CA GLY A 52 -13.51 6.00 -1.99
C GLY A 52 -13.27 7.45 -1.58
N THR A 53 -14.13 8.36 -2.06
CA THR A 53 -14.12 9.79 -1.69
C THR A 53 -14.38 10.02 -0.20
N ASP A 54 -15.10 9.10 0.45
CA ASP A 54 -15.43 9.14 1.88
C ASP A 54 -14.57 8.15 2.71
N ALA A 55 -13.44 7.70 2.16
CA ALA A 55 -12.55 6.77 2.86
C ALA A 55 -11.98 7.40 4.14
N ALA A 56 -11.98 6.65 5.24
CA ALA A 56 -11.39 7.16 6.48
C ALA A 56 -9.86 7.31 6.34
N PRO A 57 -9.30 8.43 6.83
CA PRO A 57 -7.86 8.59 6.91
C PRO A 57 -7.29 7.67 8.01
N LEU A 58 -6.27 6.91 7.66
CA LEU A 58 -5.48 6.08 8.59
C LEU A 58 -4.39 6.91 9.26
N ALA A 59 -3.76 7.81 8.49
CA ALA A 59 -2.68 8.68 8.93
C ALA A 59 -2.50 9.85 7.96
N GLN A 60 -1.70 10.83 8.37
CA GLN A 60 -1.17 11.87 7.49
C GLN A 60 0.27 11.53 7.12
N LEU A 61 0.62 11.65 5.85
CA LEU A 61 1.99 11.55 5.35
C LEU A 61 2.50 12.94 4.97
N ASP A 62 3.77 13.20 5.25
CA ASP A 62 4.42 14.48 4.99
C ASP A 62 5.31 14.42 3.75
N THR A 63 5.63 15.59 3.20
CA THR A 63 6.56 15.69 2.07
C THR A 63 7.90 15.03 2.40
N GLY A 64 8.36 14.16 1.50
CA GLY A 64 9.60 13.40 1.67
C GLY A 64 9.41 12.02 2.28
N ASP A 65 8.23 11.71 2.85
CA ASP A 65 7.94 10.38 3.35
C ASP A 65 8.00 9.35 2.22
N ARG A 66 8.60 8.20 2.50
CA ARG A 66 8.65 7.07 1.57
C ARG A 66 7.30 6.37 1.50
N PHE A 67 6.92 6.00 0.28
CA PHE A 67 5.77 5.16 0.01
C PHE A 67 6.14 4.07 -1.00
N GLU A 68 5.96 2.82 -0.62
CA GLU A 68 6.18 1.63 -1.45
C GLU A 68 4.90 1.36 -2.26
N VAL A 69 4.90 1.69 -3.55
CA VAL A 69 3.74 1.51 -4.44
C VAL A 69 3.68 0.07 -4.97
N LEU A 70 2.51 -0.57 -4.83
CA LEU A 70 2.23 -1.89 -5.42
C LEU A 70 1.27 -1.82 -6.60
N GLU A 71 0.33 -0.87 -6.58
CA GLU A 71 -0.55 -0.57 -7.71
C GLU A 71 -0.67 0.93 -7.90
N LEU A 72 -0.55 1.39 -9.14
CA LEU A 72 -0.84 2.75 -9.53
C LEU A 72 -1.84 2.75 -10.68
N SER A 73 -3.09 3.12 -10.41
CA SER A 73 -4.14 3.16 -11.44
C SER A 73 -5.22 4.18 -11.08
N ALA A 74 -5.89 4.73 -12.10
CA ALA A 74 -7.01 5.66 -11.92
C ALA A 74 -6.71 6.85 -10.96
N GLY A 75 -5.49 7.39 -11.00
CA GLY A 75 -5.11 8.56 -10.19
C GLY A 75 -4.85 8.27 -8.71
N ILE A 76 -4.82 7.01 -8.29
CA ILE A 76 -4.53 6.62 -6.90
C ILE A 76 -3.50 5.49 -6.85
N ALA A 77 -2.61 5.57 -5.88
CA ALA A 77 -1.66 4.53 -5.55
C ALA A 77 -2.20 3.70 -4.39
N TRP A 78 -2.02 2.38 -4.45
CA TRP A 78 -2.14 1.48 -3.31
C TRP A 78 -0.76 0.94 -2.96
N GLY A 79 -0.43 0.93 -1.67
CA GLY A 79 0.91 0.61 -1.23
C GLY A 79 1.10 0.67 0.27
N ARG A 80 2.36 0.66 0.68
CA ARG A 80 2.77 0.67 2.09
C ARG A 80 3.51 1.97 2.43
N ALA A 81 3.18 2.57 3.55
CA ALA A 81 3.94 3.65 4.19
C ALA A 81 4.89 3.01 5.22
N PRO A 82 6.18 2.78 4.90
CA PRO A 82 7.02 1.91 5.72
C PRO A 82 7.32 2.47 7.12
N ALA A 83 7.42 3.81 7.23
CA ALA A 83 7.67 4.51 8.49
C ALA A 83 6.52 4.34 9.50
N LEU A 84 5.29 4.20 9.00
CA LEU A 84 4.10 3.99 9.84
C LEU A 84 3.74 2.51 9.99
N GLY A 85 4.32 1.65 9.15
CA GLY A 85 3.95 0.24 9.07
C GLY A 85 2.58 -0.02 8.46
N LEU A 86 1.96 1.00 7.84
CA LEU A 86 0.58 0.95 7.36
C LEU A 86 0.50 0.72 5.86
N VAL A 87 -0.58 0.07 5.45
CA VAL A 87 -1.00 -0.15 4.06
C VAL A 87 -2.25 0.67 3.80
N GLY A 88 -2.30 1.30 2.63
CA GLY A 88 -3.44 2.11 2.25
C GLY A 88 -3.29 2.76 0.90
N TYR A 89 -4.05 3.81 0.69
CA TYR A 89 -4.14 4.52 -0.57
C TYR A 89 -3.67 5.97 -0.44
N VAL A 90 -2.97 6.45 -1.46
CA VAL A 90 -2.51 7.84 -1.57
C VAL A 90 -2.82 8.36 -2.97
N ALA A 91 -3.22 9.62 -3.10
CA ALA A 91 -3.45 10.22 -4.41
C ALA A 91 -2.14 10.23 -5.22
N ALA A 92 -2.20 9.77 -6.47
CA ALA A 92 -1.02 9.56 -7.31
C ALA A 92 -0.26 10.87 -7.60
N ASP A 93 -0.97 11.99 -7.68
CA ASP A 93 -0.41 13.33 -7.89
C ASP A 93 0.41 13.84 -6.69
N ARG A 94 0.35 13.15 -5.55
CA ARG A 94 1.16 13.42 -4.36
C ARG A 94 2.46 12.65 -4.32
N LEU A 95 2.69 11.73 -5.26
CA LEU A 95 3.86 10.87 -5.29
C LEU A 95 4.79 11.26 -6.44
N LYS A 96 6.09 11.14 -6.19
CA LYS A 96 7.12 11.17 -7.23
C LYS A 96 8.07 9.98 -7.08
N PRO A 97 8.63 9.44 -8.19
CA PRO A 97 9.63 8.39 -8.10
C PRO A 97 10.83 8.83 -7.23
N LEU A 98 11.38 7.88 -6.48
CA LEU A 98 12.68 8.09 -5.84
C LEU A 98 13.73 8.23 -6.96
N SER A 99 14.34 9.41 -7.07
CA SER A 99 15.30 9.77 -8.11
C SER A 99 16.68 9.15 -7.88
#